data_AF-A0A821NYU0-F1
#
_entry.id   AF-A0A821NYU0-F1
#
_cell.length_a   1.000
_cell.length_b   1.000
_cell.length_c   1.000
_cell.angle_alpha   90.00
_cell.angle_beta   90.00
_cell.angle_gamma   90.00
#
_symmetry.space_group_name_H-M   'P 1'
#
loop_
_entity.id
_entity.type
_entity.pdbx_description
1 polymer ?
#
loop_
_entity_poly.entity_id
_entity_poly.type
_entity_poly.pdbx_seq_one_letter_code
_entity_poly.pdbx_strand_id
1 'polypeptide(L)'
;KRHGIQYRTINGESASVDPATVDEWKKRLVVMIDKYNPNDIYNADETGLFFKALPNLSLVTAKDSCKGGKRSKERFTVLLCTNMTGTDKLKPLMIDKSANPRCFKN
;
A
#
# COMPACT_ATOMS: atom_id res chain seq x y z
N LYS A 1 -20.07 -29.17 6.57
CA LYS A 1 -19.97 -28.10 7.59
C LYS A 1 -18.94 -27.06 7.10
N ARG A 2 -19.36 -25.86 6.69
CA ARG A 2 -18.45 -24.82 6.18
C ARG A 2 -17.95 -23.99 7.37
N HIS A 3 -16.66 -24.03 7.67
CA HIS A 3 -16.08 -23.48 8.90
C HIS A 3 -15.89 -21.95 8.92
N GLY A 4 -16.56 -21.21 8.03
CA GLY A 4 -16.54 -19.74 8.05
C GLY A 4 -15.15 -19.09 7.89
N ILE A 5 -14.15 -19.84 7.38
CA ILE A 5 -12.78 -19.34 7.21
C ILE A 5 -12.77 -18.29 6.10
N GLN A 6 -12.50 -17.04 6.47
CA GLN A 6 -12.37 -15.92 5.56
C GLN A 6 -10.92 -15.46 5.52
N TYR A 7 -10.39 -15.26 4.31
CA TYR A 7 -9.10 -14.62 4.12
C TYR A 7 -9.27 -13.12 4.38
N ARG A 8 -8.58 -12.57 5.37
CA ARG A 8 -8.56 -11.14 5.67
C ARG A 8 -7.13 -10.66 5.72
N THR A 9 -6.85 -9.57 5.01
CA THR A 9 -5.59 -8.84 5.12
C THR A 9 -5.63 -8.01 6.39
N ILE A 10 -4.65 -8.21 7.29
CA ILE A 10 -4.53 -7.43 8.52
C ILE A 10 -3.84 -6.12 8.16
N ASN A 11 -4.60 -5.02 8.12
CA ASN A 11 -4.06 -3.68 7.95
C ASN A 11 -3.63 -3.16 9.33
N GLY A 12 -2.35 -2.86 9.52
CA GLY A 12 -1.76 -2.59 10.84
C GLY A 12 -2.32 -1.37 11.59
N GLU A 13 -3.01 -0.45 10.89
CA GLU A 13 -3.46 0.83 11.46
C GLU A 13 -4.97 0.88 11.74
N SER A 14 -5.74 -0.14 11.32
CA SER A 14 -7.21 -0.09 11.37
C SER A 14 -7.80 -0.01 12.77
N ALA A 15 -7.01 -0.29 13.81
CA ALA A 15 -7.46 -0.31 15.20
C ALA A 15 -7.17 0.98 15.98
N SER A 16 -6.60 2.01 15.34
CA SER A 16 -6.05 3.19 16.03
C SER A 16 -6.95 4.43 16.04
N VAL A 17 -8.07 4.41 15.31
CA VAL A 17 -8.93 5.59 15.13
C VAL A 17 -10.39 5.24 15.41
N ASP A 18 -11.05 6.09 16.20
CA ASP A 18 -12.47 6.01 16.49
C ASP A 18 -13.31 6.24 15.21
N PRO A 19 -14.27 5.35 14.89
CA PRO A 19 -15.12 5.49 13.70
C PRO A 19 -15.86 6.83 13.61
N ALA A 20 -16.30 7.41 14.74
CA ALA A 20 -16.99 8.70 14.72
C ALA A 20 -16.06 9.83 14.27
N THR A 21 -14.80 9.79 14.73
CA THR A 21 -13.74 10.69 14.25
C THR A 21 -13.54 10.57 12.74
N VAL A 22 -13.51 9.36 12.18
CA VAL A 22 -13.38 9.14 10.73
C VAL A 22 -14.54 9.77 9.96
N ASP A 23 -15.77 9.61 10.44
CA ASP A 23 -16.95 10.14 9.76
C ASP A 23 -17.06 11.67 9.86
N GLU A 24 -16.60 12.27 10.97
CA GLU A 24 -16.43 13.71 11.09
C GLU A 24 -15.43 14.24 10.05
N TRP A 25 -14.26 13.59 9.94
CA TRP A 25 -13.23 13.98 8.98
C TRP A 25 -13.70 13.86 7.54
N LYS A 26 -14.48 12.84 7.19
CA LYS A 26 -15.07 12.72 5.84
C LYS A 26 -15.97 13.92 5.52
N LYS A 27 -16.85 14.32 6.45
CA LYS A 27 -17.73 15.48 6.26
C LYS A 27 -16.91 16.77 6.09
N ARG A 28 -15.90 16.95 6.94
CA ARG A 28 -15.01 18.11 6.88
C ARG A 28 -14.20 18.15 5.58
N LEU A 29 -13.70 17.02 5.10
CA LEU A 29 -12.92 16.92 3.87
C LEU A 29 -13.71 17.42 2.67
N VAL A 30 -14.97 17.00 2.52
CA VAL A 30 -15.86 17.46 1.43
C VAL A 30 -15.96 18.98 1.40
N VAL A 31 -16.20 19.61 2.55
CA VAL A 31 -16.29 21.09 2.66
C VAL A 31 -14.95 21.75 2.34
N MET A 32 -13.82 21.15 2.76
CA MET A 32 -12.49 21.71 2.50
C MET A 32 -12.10 21.67 1.02
N ILE A 33 -12.50 20.63 0.29
CA ILE A 33 -12.14 20.46 -1.12
C ILE A 33 -13.10 21.16 -2.09
N ASP A 34 -14.33 21.47 -1.66
CA ASP A 34 -15.38 22.10 -2.49
C ASP A 34 -14.95 23.44 -3.11
N LYS A 35 -14.01 24.15 -2.47
CA LYS A 35 -13.46 25.43 -2.96
C LYS A 35 -12.47 25.28 -4.13
N TYR A 36 -12.11 24.05 -4.51
CA TYR A 36 -11.16 23.79 -5.59
C TYR A 36 -11.84 23.09 -6.76
N ASN A 37 -11.35 23.32 -7.97
CA ASN A 37 -11.78 22.54 -9.12
C ASN A 37 -11.37 21.06 -8.92
N PRO A 38 -12.22 20.07 -9.26
CA PRO A 38 -11.83 18.65 -9.22
C PRO A 38 -10.51 18.32 -9.94
N ASN A 39 -10.16 19.06 -11.00
CA ASN A 39 -8.89 18.83 -11.69
C ASN A 39 -7.65 19.33 -10.91
N ASP A 40 -7.85 20.18 -9.91
CA ASP A 40 -6.79 20.77 -9.07
C ASP A 40 -6.64 20.07 -7.71
N ILE A 41 -7.48 19.07 -7.42
CA ILE A 41 -7.41 18.26 -6.20
C ILE A 41 -6.58 17.02 -6.49
N TYR A 42 -5.40 16.91 -5.89
CA TYR A 42 -4.51 15.76 -6.07
C TYR A 42 -4.47 14.87 -4.84
N ASN A 43 -4.37 13.56 -5.07
CA ASN A 43 -3.98 12.60 -4.05
C ASN A 43 -2.69 11.90 -4.47
N ALA A 44 -1.82 11.65 -3.49
CA ALA A 44 -0.57 10.94 -3.69
C ALA A 44 -0.40 9.84 -2.64
N ASP A 45 0.09 8.68 -3.06
CA ASP A 45 0.35 7.56 -2.14
C ASP A 45 1.59 6.77 -2.55
N GLU A 46 2.25 6.18 -1.54
CA GLU A 46 3.48 5.41 -1.68
C GLU A 46 3.18 3.91 -1.73
N THR A 47 3.72 3.22 -2.73
CA THR A 47 3.61 1.77 -2.83
C THR A 47 4.98 1.10 -3.00
N GLY A 48 5.12 -0.10 -2.43
CA GLY A 48 6.33 -0.91 -2.54
C GLY A 48 6.21 -1.93 -3.67
N LEU A 49 7.02 -1.79 -4.72
CA LEU A 49 7.11 -2.74 -5.83
C LEU A 49 8.20 -3.78 -5.59
N PHE A 50 7.82 -5.00 -5.20
CA PHE A 50 8.73 -6.11 -4.94
C PHE A 50 9.05 -6.90 -6.22
N PHE A 51 9.97 -6.38 -7.03
CA PHE A 51 10.30 -6.94 -8.34
C PHE A 51 11.03 -8.30 -8.30
N LYS A 52 11.66 -8.66 -7.16
CA LYS A 52 12.28 -9.99 -6.95
C LYS A 52 11.49 -10.92 -6.02
N ALA A 53 10.27 -10.54 -5.62
CA ALA A 53 9.47 -11.43 -4.79
C ALA A 53 9.02 -12.65 -5.60
N LEU A 54 9.34 -13.84 -5.08
CA LEU A 54 8.80 -15.08 -5.62
C LEU A 54 7.29 -15.18 -5.33
N PRO A 55 6.51 -15.85 -6.20
CA PRO A 55 5.10 -16.14 -5.94
C PRO A 55 4.88 -16.80 -4.58
N ASN A 56 3.72 -16.54 -3.98
CA ASN A 56 3.36 -17.12 -2.69
C ASN A 56 3.15 -18.64 -2.74
N LEU A 57 2.99 -19.19 -3.95
CA LEU A 57 2.66 -20.58 -4.23
C LEU A 57 3.78 -21.18 -5.08
N SER A 58 4.39 -22.25 -4.56
CA SER A 58 5.28 -23.10 -5.34
C SER A 58 4.49 -24.32 -5.79
N LEU A 59 4.66 -24.75 -7.04
CA LEU A 59 4.18 -26.06 -7.49
C LEU A 59 5.07 -27.12 -6.85
N VAL A 60 4.50 -27.95 -5.97
CA VAL A 60 5.22 -28.99 -5.25
C VAL A 60 4.59 -30.33 -5.59
N THR A 61 5.42 -31.30 -5.96
CA THR A 61 5.00 -32.70 -6.12
C THR A 61 4.58 -33.26 -4.76
N ALA A 62 3.54 -34.10 -4.72
CA ALA A 62 2.94 -34.61 -3.47
C ALA A 62 3.91 -35.38 -2.54
N LYS A 63 5.11 -35.72 -3.03
CA LYS A 63 6.16 -36.44 -2.30
C LYS A 63 7.27 -35.52 -1.77
N ASP A 64 7.31 -34.25 -2.16
CA ASP A 64 8.38 -33.33 -1.81
C ASP A 64 7.99 -32.43 -0.64
N SER A 65 8.88 -32.33 0.36
CA SER A 65 8.71 -31.39 1.46
C SER A 65 8.99 -29.97 0.96
N CYS A 66 7.97 -29.09 0.95
CA CYS A 66 8.17 -27.69 0.61
C CYS A 66 8.86 -26.96 1.77
N LYS A 67 10.19 -26.84 1.72
CA LYS A 67 10.96 -26.02 2.67
C LYS A 67 10.88 -24.56 2.23
N GLY A 68 10.30 -23.70 3.07
CA GLY A 68 10.13 -22.28 2.76
C GLY A 68 11.48 -21.56 2.60
N GLY A 69 11.62 -20.78 1.53
CA GLY A 69 12.75 -19.89 1.30
C GLY A 69 12.47 -18.47 1.83
N LYS A 70 13.54 -17.74 2.22
CA LYS A 70 13.44 -16.32 2.55
C LYS A 70 13.09 -15.54 1.28
N ARG A 71 11.94 -14.87 1.26
CA ARG A 71 11.56 -14.03 0.12
C ARG A 71 12.50 -12.83 0.02
N SER A 72 12.88 -12.49 -1.21
CA SER A 72 13.56 -11.23 -1.45
C SER A 72 12.67 -10.08 -0.98
N LYS A 73 13.25 -9.21 -0.16
CA LYS A 73 12.63 -7.95 0.27
C LYS A 73 13.09 -6.76 -0.58
N GLU A 74 13.83 -7.03 -1.67
CA GLU A 74 14.18 -5.99 -2.63
C GLU A 74 12.91 -5.42 -3.23
N ARG A 75 12.75 -4.11 -3.06
CA ARG A 75 11.60 -3.35 -3.51
C ARG A 75 12.03 -1.97 -3.93
N PHE A 76 11.35 -1.43 -4.92
CA PHE A 76 11.35 0.02 -5.17
C PHE A 76 10.16 0.62 -4.43
N THR A 77 10.36 1.79 -3.83
CA THR A 77 9.24 2.63 -3.40
C THR A 77 8.85 3.51 -4.59
N VAL A 78 7.56 3.52 -4.93
CA VAL A 78 7.00 4.36 -5.98
C VAL A 78 5.95 5.27 -5.37
N LEU A 79 6.10 6.58 -5.56
CA LEU A 79 5.06 7.56 -5.27
C LEU A 79 4.22 7.77 -6.53
N LEU A 80 2.93 7.52 -6.41
CA LEU A 80 1.95 7.75 -7.47
C LEU A 80 1.08 8.95 -7.08
N CYS A 81 0.77 9.82 -8.03
CA CYS A 81 -0.05 11.00 -7.80
C CYS A 81 -0.98 11.24 -8.99
N THR A 82 -2.25 11.53 -8.71
CA THR A 82 -3.29 11.77 -9.73
C THR A 82 -4.27 12.80 -9.21
N ASN A 83 -4.87 13.57 -10.12
CA ASN A 83 -5.98 14.45 -9.76
C ASN A 83 -7.27 13.64 -9.47
N MET A 84 -8.25 14.29 -8.85
CA MET A 84 -9.51 13.67 -8.40
C MET A 84 -10.33 13.11 -9.57
N THR A 85 -10.23 13.70 -10.75
CA THR A 85 -10.92 13.22 -11.97
C THR A 85 -10.15 12.10 -12.69
N GLY A 86 -8.88 11.87 -12.34
CA GLY A 86 -8.01 10.87 -12.95
C GLY A 86 -7.51 11.22 -14.35
N THR A 87 -7.75 12.45 -14.81
CA THR A 87 -7.34 12.95 -16.14
C THR A 87 -5.87 13.34 -16.18
N ASP A 88 -5.32 13.82 -15.06
CA ASP A 88 -3.91 14.14 -14.92
C ASP A 88 -3.24 13.17 -13.94
N LYS A 89 -2.23 12.48 -14.45
CA LYS A 89 -1.40 11.52 -13.71
C LYS A 89 0.04 12.01 -13.78
N LEU A 90 0.57 12.39 -12.62
CA LEU A 90 1.95 12.82 -12.54
C LEU A 90 2.89 11.65 -12.82
N LYS A 91 4.06 11.97 -13.40
CA LYS A 91 5.10 10.99 -13.64
C LYS A 91 5.48 10.31 -12.30
N PRO A 92 5.46 8.96 -12.22
CA PRO A 92 5.82 8.27 -10.99
C PRO A 92 7.23 8.63 -10.52
N LEU A 93 7.37 8.89 -9.22
CA LEU A 93 8.68 9.07 -8.59
C LEU A 93 9.12 7.73 -8.00
N MET A 94 10.32 7.29 -8.36
CA MET A 94 10.87 6.00 -7.97
C MET A 94 12.07 6.21 -7.05
N ILE A 95 12.04 5.55 -5.89
CA ILE A 95 13.11 5.55 -4.90
C ILE A 95 13.54 4.09 -4.67
N ASP A 96 14.79 3.76 -4.98
CA ASP A 96 15.35 2.43 -4.76
C ASP A 96 15.91 2.28 -3.35
N LYS A 97 17.04 2.92 -3.11
CA LYS A 97 17.70 2.92 -1.81
C LYS A 97 17.50 4.28 -1.16
N SER A 98 17.05 4.28 0.09
CA SER A 98 17.10 5.48 0.91
C SER A 98 18.54 5.96 0.99
N ALA A 99 18.78 7.26 0.78
CA ALA A 99 20.10 7.85 0.93
C ALA A 99 20.67 7.62 2.34
N ASN A 100 19.79 7.58 3.35
CA ASN A 100 20.15 7.34 4.75
C ASN A 100 19.32 6.17 5.30
N PRO A 101 19.73 4.91 5.05
CA PRO A 101 19.02 3.75 5.56
C PRO A 101 19.02 3.78 7.09
N ARG A 102 17.83 3.69 7.71
CA ARG A 102 17.65 3.74 9.18
C ARG A 102 18.37 2.61 9.94
N CYS A 103 18.98 1.65 9.23
CA CYS A 103 19.59 0.45 9.79
C CYS A 103 20.98 0.67 10.41
N PHE A 104 21.61 1.84 10.23
CA PHE A 104 22.93 2.14 10.80
C PHE A 104 22.92 3.53 11.43
N LYS A 105 22.39 3.61 12.66
CA LYS A 105 22.86 4.61 13.63
C LYS A 105 23.56 3.79 14.71
N ASN A 106 24.86 4.04 14.87
CA ASN A 106 25.88 3.32 15.64
C ASN A 106 26.70 2.33 14.83
#